data_AF-A0A7J4QPK2-F1
#
_entry.id   AF-A0A7J4QPK2-F1
#
_cell.length_a   1.000
_cell.length_b   1.000
_cell.length_c   1.000
_cell.angle_alpha   90.00
_cell.angle_beta   90.00
_cell.angle_gamma   90.00
#
_symmetry.space_group_name_H-M   'P 1'
#
loop_
_entity.id
_entity.type
_entity.pdbx_description
1 polymer ?
#
loop_
_entity_poly.entity_id
_entity_poly.type
_entity_poly.pdbx_seq_one_letter_code
_entity_poly.pdbx_strand_id
1 'polypeptide(L)'
;YIIPAMNGYGTGDWDLTGGSDPWYMKRVVDYIMMQNAHLVFDADRFYPLGGINPRPPLFVWSIALLAMILEPFLTTPEDAVWWAMVSIPAIFGALTVFPVAAIARDHVSKPAAVVAAWLIAMMPGHISRSTWANADHDAFVMFFMALGFMWFLRAMASGGDERLTRSTDARPYSVLRAFGDVATHRRFAVANAALAG
;
A
#
# COMPACT_ATOMS: atom_id res chain seq x y z
N TYR A 1 -26.95 -14.90 4.15
CA TYR A 1 -27.08 -14.38 2.77
C TYR A 1 -25.87 -14.85 1.99
N ILE A 2 -26.04 -15.47 0.82
CA ILE A 2 -24.92 -15.91 -0.01
C ILE A 2 -24.42 -14.68 -0.76
N ILE A 3 -23.16 -14.29 -0.58
CA ILE A 3 -22.52 -13.26 -1.41
C ILE A 3 -21.94 -14.01 -2.62
N PRO A 4 -22.56 -13.94 -3.81
CA PRO A 4 -22.06 -14.66 -4.97
C PRO A 4 -20.81 -13.95 -5.49
N ALA A 5 -19.64 -14.35 -5.00
CA ALA A 5 -18.40 -14.08 -5.70
C ALA A 5 -18.35 -15.03 -6.90
N MET A 6 -18.10 -14.50 -8.10
CA MET A 6 -17.94 -15.27 -9.35
C MET A 6 -19.22 -15.79 -10.03
N ASN A 7 -20.38 -15.13 -9.85
CA ASN A 7 -21.54 -15.36 -10.72
C ASN A 7 -21.53 -14.35 -11.88
N GLY A 8 -21.29 -14.81 -13.12
CA GLY A 8 -21.29 -13.94 -14.31
C GLY A 8 -22.61 -13.21 -14.58
N TYR A 9 -23.74 -13.69 -14.05
CA TYR A 9 -25.01 -12.94 -14.10
C TYR A 9 -25.10 -11.83 -13.04
N GLY A 10 -24.33 -11.94 -11.96
CA GLY A 10 -24.32 -10.96 -10.86
C GLY A 10 -23.27 -9.84 -11.02
N THR A 11 -22.38 -9.96 -12.01
CA THR A 11 -21.32 -8.98 -12.26
C THR A 11 -21.70 -7.93 -13.30
N GLY A 12 -22.75 -8.17 -14.10
CA GLY A 12 -23.11 -7.27 -15.21
C GLY A 12 -21.94 -7.14 -16.20
N ASP A 13 -21.63 -5.91 -16.58
CA ASP A 13 -20.52 -5.58 -17.50
C ASP A 13 -19.15 -5.48 -16.81
N TRP A 14 -19.07 -5.77 -15.50
CA TRP A 14 -17.83 -5.67 -14.73
C TRP A 14 -17.00 -6.95 -14.80
N ASP A 15 -15.68 -6.80 -14.97
CA ASP A 15 -14.73 -7.89 -14.94
C ASP A 15 -13.44 -7.51 -14.19
N LEU A 16 -12.81 -8.50 -13.58
CA LEU A 16 -11.54 -8.38 -12.86
C LEU A 16 -10.49 -9.26 -13.52
N THR A 17 -9.34 -8.65 -13.80
CA THR A 17 -8.15 -9.34 -14.32
C THR A 17 -7.29 -9.82 -13.14
N GLY A 18 -6.18 -10.53 -13.39
CA GLY A 18 -5.28 -10.98 -12.31
C GLY A 18 -5.62 -12.35 -11.72
N GLY A 19 -6.56 -13.08 -12.32
CA GLY A 19 -6.92 -14.43 -11.90
C GLY A 19 -7.99 -14.45 -10.81
N SER A 20 -7.91 -15.41 -9.90
CA SER A 20 -8.92 -15.64 -8.85
C SER A 20 -8.82 -14.69 -7.66
N ASP A 21 -7.63 -14.13 -7.41
CA ASP A 21 -7.35 -13.39 -6.17
C ASP A 21 -8.18 -12.10 -6.06
N PRO A 22 -8.29 -11.28 -7.12
CA PRO A 22 -9.17 -10.10 -7.14
C PRO A 22 -10.63 -10.38 -6.83
N TRP A 23 -11.16 -11.53 -7.27
CA TRP A 23 -12.53 -11.94 -6.96
C TRP A 23 -12.73 -12.22 -5.47
N TYR A 24 -11.73 -12.83 -4.82
CA TYR A 24 -11.77 -13.04 -3.38
C TYR A 24 -11.57 -11.73 -2.60
N MET A 25 -10.74 -10.81 -3.10
CA MET A 25 -10.63 -9.45 -2.54
C MET A 25 -11.99 -8.75 -2.59
N LYS A 26 -12.73 -8.85 -3.70
CA LYS A 26 -14.08 -8.28 -3.82
C LYS A 26 -15.01 -8.80 -2.74
N ARG A 27 -15.04 -10.13 -2.51
CA ARG A 27 -15.87 -10.73 -1.46
C ARG A 27 -15.56 -10.15 -0.07
N VAL A 28 -14.28 -9.95 0.23
CA VAL A 28 -13.85 -9.33 1.50
C VAL A 28 -14.31 -7.87 1.57
N VAL A 29 -14.20 -7.11 0.49
CA VAL A 29 -14.65 -5.71 0.43
C VAL A 29 -16.17 -5.62 0.57
N ASP A 30 -16.93 -6.44 -0.15
CA ASP A 30 -18.39 -6.52 -0.04
C ASP A 30 -18.81 -6.80 1.41
N TYR A 31 -18.12 -7.74 2.08
CA TYR A 31 -18.34 -8.01 3.50
C TYR A 31 -18.04 -6.80 4.39
N ILE A 32 -16.93 -6.09 4.15
CA ILE A 32 -16.57 -4.87 4.89
C ILE A 32 -17.66 -3.81 4.72
N MET A 33 -18.14 -3.57 3.50
CA MET A 33 -19.18 -2.58 3.22
C MET A 33 -20.50 -2.94 3.92
N MET A 34 -20.86 -4.22 3.96
CA MET A 34 -22.11 -4.68 4.58
C MET A 34 -22.05 -4.75 6.11
N GLN A 35 -20.93 -5.21 6.67
CA GLN A 35 -20.81 -5.53 8.10
C GLN A 35 -20.00 -4.49 8.89
N ASN A 36 -19.38 -3.53 8.22
CA ASN A 36 -18.45 -2.56 8.82
C ASN A 36 -17.32 -3.23 9.62
N ALA A 37 -16.94 -4.44 9.22
CA ALA A 37 -16.00 -5.29 9.93
C ALA A 37 -15.12 -6.06 8.95
N HIS A 38 -13.89 -6.36 9.38
CA HIS A 38 -12.99 -7.16 8.57
C HIS A 38 -13.41 -8.64 8.57
N LEU A 39 -13.45 -9.26 7.39
CA LEU A 39 -13.73 -10.69 7.25
C LEU A 39 -12.54 -11.51 7.73
N VAL A 40 -12.58 -12.04 8.95
CA VAL A 40 -11.48 -12.84 9.53
C VAL A 40 -11.61 -14.31 9.17
N PHE A 41 -12.81 -14.87 9.23
CA PHE A 41 -13.09 -16.27 8.93
C PHE A 41 -14.18 -16.35 7.88
N ASP A 42 -13.94 -17.14 6.84
CA ASP A 42 -14.86 -17.35 5.74
C ASP A 42 -15.30 -18.82 5.70
N ALA A 43 -16.59 -19.07 5.98
CA ALA A 43 -17.17 -20.40 5.96
C ALA A 43 -17.30 -20.99 4.55
N ASP A 44 -17.40 -20.13 3.52
CA ASP A 44 -17.50 -20.58 2.13
C ASP A 44 -16.12 -20.91 1.55
N ARG A 45 -15.05 -20.51 2.24
CA ARG A 45 -13.68 -20.85 1.87
C ARG A 45 -13.39 -22.28 2.32
N PHE A 46 -13.12 -23.20 1.40
CA PHE A 46 -12.77 -24.60 1.74
C PHE A 46 -13.91 -25.34 2.48
N TYR A 47 -15.09 -25.36 1.86
CA TYR A 47 -16.23 -26.11 2.36
C TYR A 47 -15.90 -27.61 2.51
N PRO A 48 -16.32 -28.28 3.61
CA PRO A 48 -17.20 -27.80 4.69
C PRO A 48 -16.48 -27.16 5.88
N LEU A 49 -15.14 -27.10 5.87
CA LEU A 49 -14.36 -26.71 7.05
C LEU A 49 -14.27 -25.20 7.26
N GLY A 50 -14.42 -24.41 6.19
CA GLY A 50 -14.15 -22.98 6.26
C GLY A 50 -12.65 -22.69 6.28
N GLY A 51 -12.29 -21.41 6.28
CA GLY A 51 -10.89 -20.99 6.36
C GLY A 51 -10.70 -19.56 6.83
N ILE A 52 -9.56 -19.31 7.47
CA ILE A 52 -9.13 -17.96 7.83
C ILE A 52 -8.86 -17.17 6.55
N ASN A 53 -9.31 -15.92 6.48
CA ASN A 53 -8.98 -15.02 5.39
C ASN A 53 -7.47 -14.69 5.43
N PRO A 54 -6.68 -15.03 4.40
CA PRO A 54 -5.24 -14.79 4.40
C PRO A 54 -4.89 -13.40 3.84
N ARG A 55 -5.90 -12.63 3.39
CA ARG A 55 -5.66 -11.41 2.62
C ARG A 55 -5.28 -10.25 3.54
N PRO A 56 -4.24 -9.47 3.18
CA PRO A 56 -3.80 -8.35 4.01
C PRO A 56 -4.94 -7.33 4.23
N PRO A 57 -5.24 -6.93 5.48
CA PRO A 57 -6.37 -6.06 5.76
C PRO A 57 -6.23 -4.67 5.14
N LEU A 58 -5.02 -4.09 5.16
CA LEU A 58 -4.81 -2.71 4.73
C LEU A 58 -5.20 -2.47 3.26
N PHE A 59 -4.91 -3.43 2.38
CA PHE A 59 -5.26 -3.30 0.97
C PHE A 59 -6.78 -3.33 0.76
N VAL A 60 -7.47 -4.34 1.30
CA VAL A 60 -8.94 -4.44 1.14
C VAL A 60 -9.67 -3.29 1.83
N TRP A 61 -9.17 -2.79 2.96
CA TRP A 61 -9.72 -1.60 3.60
C TRP A 61 -9.48 -0.33 2.79
N SER A 62 -8.35 -0.21 2.09
CA SER A 62 -8.13 0.94 1.19
C SER A 62 -9.17 0.97 0.05
N ILE A 63 -9.54 -0.19 -0.48
CA ILE A 63 -10.61 -0.31 -1.48
C ILE A 63 -11.96 0.04 -0.88
N ALA A 64 -12.29 -0.51 0.29
CA ALA A 64 -13.56 -0.23 0.97
C ALA A 64 -13.71 1.27 1.31
N LEU A 65 -12.64 1.92 1.79
CA LEU A 65 -12.65 3.36 2.06
C LEU A 65 -12.83 4.18 0.78
N LEU A 66 -12.19 3.80 -0.32
CA LEU A 66 -12.42 4.46 -1.61
C LEU A 66 -13.87 4.27 -2.08
N ALA A 67 -14.43 3.06 -1.93
CA ALA A 67 -15.83 2.80 -2.26
C ALA A 67 -16.77 3.69 -1.42
N MET A 68 -16.58 3.78 -0.11
CA MET A 68 -17.36 4.68 0.78
C MET A 68 -17.25 6.15 0.37
N ILE A 69 -16.07 6.59 -0.10
CA ILE A 69 -15.86 7.94 -0.60
C ILE A 69 -16.59 8.15 -1.94
N LEU A 70 -16.57 7.17 -2.84
CA LEU A 70 -17.19 7.26 -4.17
C LEU A 70 -18.71 7.13 -4.14
N GLU A 71 -19.25 6.31 -3.25
CA GLU A 71 -20.67 5.99 -3.10
C GLU A 71 -21.62 7.21 -3.20
N PRO A 72 -21.41 8.32 -2.47
CA PRO A 72 -22.31 9.48 -2.53
C PRO A 72 -22.24 10.28 -3.85
N PHE A 73 -21.22 10.05 -4.69
CA PHE A 73 -21.02 10.79 -5.93
C PHE A 73 -21.49 10.05 -7.18
N LEU A 74 -21.88 8.78 -7.05
CA LEU A 74 -22.30 7.95 -8.17
C LEU A 74 -23.81 7.96 -8.36
N THR A 75 -24.26 7.93 -9.62
CA THR A 75 -25.67 7.74 -9.96
C THR A 75 -26.18 6.37 -9.50
N THR A 76 -25.30 5.37 -9.50
CA THR A 76 -25.55 4.01 -9.01
C THR A 76 -24.59 3.72 -7.84
N PRO A 77 -25.01 3.95 -6.59
CA PRO A 77 -24.13 3.74 -5.42
C PRO A 77 -23.58 2.31 -5.29
N GLU A 78 -24.33 1.31 -5.77
CA GLU A 78 -23.90 -0.10 -5.78
C GLU A 78 -22.65 -0.35 -6.63
N ASP A 79 -22.37 0.50 -7.64
CA ASP A 79 -21.17 0.41 -8.48
C ASP A 79 -19.92 0.96 -7.77
N ALA A 80 -20.04 1.60 -6.60
CA ALA A 80 -18.91 2.21 -5.90
C ALA A 80 -17.80 1.21 -5.59
N VAL A 81 -18.18 -0.01 -5.16
CA VAL A 81 -17.22 -1.09 -4.90
C VAL A 81 -16.52 -1.50 -6.19
N TRP A 82 -17.25 -1.60 -7.30
CA TRP A 82 -16.67 -1.95 -8.59
C TRP A 82 -15.66 -0.91 -9.05
N TRP A 83 -16.04 0.37 -9.03
CA TRP A 83 -15.13 1.47 -9.38
C TRP A 83 -13.89 1.50 -8.49
N ALA A 84 -14.04 1.28 -7.19
CA ALA A 84 -12.91 1.22 -6.27
C ALA A 84 -11.99 0.03 -6.59
N MET A 85 -12.56 -1.16 -6.78
CA MET A 85 -11.83 -2.39 -7.11
C MET A 85 -10.98 -2.23 -8.37
N VAL A 86 -11.54 -1.67 -9.45
CA VAL A 86 -10.82 -1.58 -10.72
C VAL A 86 -9.78 -0.47 -10.77
N SER A 87 -9.95 0.60 -9.97
CA SER A 87 -9.12 1.81 -10.03
C SER A 87 -7.96 1.81 -9.02
N ILE A 88 -8.17 1.28 -7.81
CA ILE A 88 -7.16 1.27 -6.72
C ILE A 88 -5.77 0.81 -7.18
N PRO A 89 -5.63 -0.32 -7.90
CA PRO A 89 -4.31 -0.80 -8.33
C PRO A 89 -3.59 0.18 -9.25
N ALA A 90 -4.32 0.79 -10.18
CA ALA A 90 -3.79 1.78 -11.10
C ALA A 90 -3.40 3.07 -10.38
N ILE A 91 -4.18 3.49 -9.37
CA ILE A 91 -3.86 4.64 -8.52
C ILE A 91 -2.56 4.40 -7.77
N PHE A 92 -2.40 3.27 -7.06
CA PHE A 92 -1.14 2.96 -6.37
C PHE A 92 0.04 2.77 -7.33
N GLY A 93 -0.20 2.14 -8.49
CA GLY A 93 0.79 2.01 -9.55
C GLY A 93 1.32 3.36 -10.05
N ALA A 94 0.42 4.31 -10.29
CA ALA A 94 0.79 5.67 -10.67
C ALA A 94 1.49 6.42 -9.52
N LEU A 95 1.02 6.27 -8.28
CA LEU A 95 1.63 6.91 -7.12
C LEU A 95 3.06 6.42 -6.86
N THR A 96 3.38 5.17 -7.22
CA THR A 96 4.73 4.57 -7.09
C THR A 96 5.80 5.36 -7.86
N VAL A 97 5.42 6.09 -8.91
CA VAL A 97 6.33 6.94 -9.68
C VAL A 97 6.99 8.01 -8.79
N PHE A 98 6.24 8.59 -7.85
CA PHE A 98 6.73 9.68 -7.01
C PHE A 98 7.88 9.29 -6.05
N PRO A 99 7.76 8.25 -5.21
CA PRO A 99 8.86 7.86 -4.34
C PRO A 99 10.09 7.39 -5.12
N VAL A 100 9.91 6.67 -6.24
CA VAL A 100 11.04 6.25 -7.09
C VAL A 100 11.78 7.45 -7.68
N ALA A 101 11.04 8.42 -8.24
CA ALA A 101 11.63 9.65 -8.77
C ALA A 101 12.31 10.47 -7.67
N ALA A 102 11.72 10.53 -6.48
CA ALA A 102 12.29 11.24 -5.34
C ALA A 102 13.62 10.62 -4.87
N ILE A 103 13.72 9.28 -4.79
CA ILE A 103 14.99 8.61 -4.48
C ILE A 103 16.07 9.00 -5.48
N ALA A 104 15.78 8.90 -6.78
CA ALA A 104 16.74 9.28 -7.82
C ALA A 104 17.13 10.77 -7.77
N ARG A 105 16.17 11.65 -7.45
CA ARG A 105 16.43 13.08 -7.28
C ARG A 105 17.37 13.36 -6.11
N ASP A 106 17.13 12.70 -4.99
CA ASP A 106 17.80 13.01 -3.73
C ASP A 106 19.23 12.42 -3.67
N HIS A 107 19.50 11.33 -4.41
CA HIS A 107 20.79 10.63 -4.39
C HIS A 107 21.62 10.75 -5.67
N VAL A 108 21.02 11.11 -6.81
CA VAL A 108 21.72 11.20 -8.10
C VAL A 108 21.64 12.61 -8.66
N SER A 109 20.48 13.02 -9.19
CA SER A 109 20.27 14.36 -9.75
C SER A 109 18.82 14.59 -10.17
N LYS A 110 18.44 15.85 -10.41
CA LYS A 110 17.10 16.19 -10.95
C LYS A 110 16.82 15.56 -12.32
N PRO A 111 17.75 15.55 -13.31
CA PRO A 111 17.51 14.85 -14.56
C PRO A 111 17.35 13.34 -14.40
N ALA A 112 18.15 12.72 -13.51
CA ALA A 112 18.02 11.29 -13.22
C ALA A 112 16.64 10.93 -12.63
N ALA A 113 16.04 11.82 -11.84
CA ALA A 113 14.68 11.66 -11.33
C ALA A 113 13.63 11.57 -12.44
N VAL A 114 13.75 12.42 -13.46
CA VAL A 114 12.84 12.41 -14.62
C VAL A 114 12.97 11.09 -15.38
N VAL A 115 14.21 10.64 -15.63
CA VAL A 115 14.46 9.37 -16.30
C VAL A 115 13.91 8.20 -15.47
N ALA A 116 14.16 8.17 -14.16
CA ALA A 116 13.64 7.14 -13.27
C ALA A 116 12.11 7.09 -13.26
N ALA A 117 11.45 8.26 -13.26
CA ALA A 117 10.00 8.37 -13.35
C ALA A 117 9.44 7.75 -14.64
N TRP A 118 10.06 8.04 -15.79
CA TRP A 118 9.70 7.43 -17.07
C TRP A 118 9.92 5.92 -17.08
N LEU A 119 11.07 5.46 -16.56
CA LEU A 119 11.41 4.04 -16.54
C LEU A 119 10.41 3.24 -15.71
N ILE A 120 10.06 3.67 -14.50
CA ILE A 120 9.09 2.94 -13.67
C ILE A 120 7.67 3.03 -14.26
N ALA A 121 7.27 4.18 -14.79
CA ALA A 121 5.95 4.35 -15.41
C ALA A 121 5.74 3.46 -16.64
N MET A 122 6.81 3.18 -17.39
CA MET A 122 6.76 2.35 -18.61
C MET A 122 7.26 0.91 -18.38
N MET A 123 7.65 0.54 -17.17
CA MET A 123 8.22 -0.78 -16.88
C MET A 123 7.14 -1.86 -17.04
N PRO A 124 7.25 -2.81 -17.98
CA PRO A 124 6.19 -3.79 -18.24
C PRO A 124 5.85 -4.65 -17.01
N GLY A 125 6.86 -4.98 -16.19
CA GLY A 125 6.66 -5.72 -14.94
C GLY A 125 5.89 -4.93 -13.88
N HIS A 126 6.09 -3.61 -13.80
CA HIS A 126 5.31 -2.74 -12.91
C HIS A 126 3.87 -2.62 -13.41
N ILE A 127 3.70 -2.36 -14.70
CA ILE A 127 2.38 -2.20 -15.33
C ILE A 127 1.55 -3.46 -15.16
N SER A 128 2.09 -4.65 -15.45
CA SER A 128 1.33 -5.92 -15.40
C SER A 128 0.73 -6.24 -14.03
N ARG A 129 1.30 -5.69 -12.95
CA ARG A 129 0.86 -5.88 -11.56
C ARG A 129 0.10 -4.67 -10.99
N SER A 130 -0.08 -3.62 -11.78
CA SER A 130 -0.78 -2.39 -11.39
C SER A 130 -1.79 -1.91 -12.43
N THR A 131 -2.18 -2.78 -13.36
CA THR A 131 -3.17 -2.47 -14.39
C THR A 131 -4.55 -2.24 -13.78
N TRP A 132 -5.35 -1.49 -14.53
CA TRP A 132 -6.79 -1.41 -14.29
C TRP A 132 -7.42 -2.80 -14.15
N ALA A 133 -8.36 -2.95 -13.23
CA ALA A 133 -9.07 -4.20 -12.94
C ALA A 133 -8.21 -5.36 -12.38
N ASN A 134 -6.89 -5.20 -12.20
CA ASN A 134 -6.06 -6.18 -11.49
C ASN A 134 -6.04 -5.87 -9.99
N ALA A 135 -7.17 -6.15 -9.31
CA ALA A 135 -7.38 -5.77 -7.91
C ALA A 135 -6.65 -6.68 -6.91
N ASP A 136 -5.34 -6.81 -7.08
CA ASP A 136 -4.43 -7.49 -6.17
C ASP A 136 -3.53 -6.49 -5.43
N HIS A 137 -2.96 -6.94 -4.32
CA HIS A 137 -2.22 -6.12 -3.35
C HIS A 137 -0.83 -5.68 -3.83
N ASP A 138 -0.38 -6.12 -5.01
CA ASP A 138 0.99 -5.87 -5.48
C ASP A 138 1.31 -4.38 -5.64
N ALA A 139 0.44 -3.62 -6.32
CA ALA A 139 0.63 -2.20 -6.53
C ALA A 139 0.68 -1.43 -5.21
N PHE A 140 -0.14 -1.84 -4.24
CA PHE A 140 -0.15 -1.29 -2.89
C PHE A 140 1.19 -1.55 -2.18
N VAL A 141 1.68 -2.79 -2.22
CA VAL A 141 2.97 -3.15 -1.60
C VAL A 141 4.12 -2.39 -2.26
N MET A 142 4.16 -2.33 -3.59
CA MET A 142 5.21 -1.62 -4.33
C MET A 142 5.26 -0.13 -3.96
N PHE A 143 4.10 0.53 -3.86
CA PHE A 143 4.02 1.93 -3.45
C PHE A 143 4.58 2.16 -2.05
N PHE A 144 4.07 1.43 -1.04
CA PHE A 144 4.51 1.62 0.34
C PHE A 144 5.95 1.17 0.58
N MET A 145 6.43 0.15 -0.14
CA MET A 145 7.82 -0.27 -0.10
C MET A 145 8.74 0.81 -0.69
N ALA A 146 8.41 1.36 -1.86
CA ALA A 146 9.18 2.46 -2.45
C ALA A 146 9.17 3.71 -1.56
N LEU A 147 8.03 4.01 -0.94
CA LEU A 147 7.88 5.12 0.00
C LEU A 147 8.73 4.91 1.26
N GLY A 148 8.71 3.70 1.83
CA GLY A 148 9.54 3.31 2.97
C GLY A 148 11.03 3.45 2.66
N PHE A 149 11.48 2.94 1.51
CA PHE A 149 12.86 3.13 1.05
C PHE A 149 13.24 4.59 0.83
N MET A 150 12.34 5.40 0.26
CA MET A 150 12.58 6.84 0.08
C MET A 150 12.87 7.53 1.41
N TRP A 151 12.02 7.30 2.42
CA TRP A 151 12.20 7.90 3.73
C TRP A 151 13.41 7.31 4.47
N PHE A 152 13.63 6.00 4.37
CA PHE A 152 14.80 5.34 4.95
C PHE A 152 16.11 5.92 4.41
N LEU A 153 16.24 6.06 3.08
CA LEU A 153 17.45 6.61 2.47
C LEU A 153 17.67 8.08 2.84
N ARG A 154 16.59 8.87 2.96
CA ARG A 154 16.66 10.25 3.49
C ARG A 154 17.08 10.29 4.96
N ALA A 155 16.64 9.33 5.77
CA ALA A 155 17.05 9.21 7.16
C ALA A 155 18.55 8.93 7.25
N MET A 156 19.05 7.96 6.47
CA MET A 156 20.47 7.63 6.38
C MET A 156 21.30 8.83 5.94
N ALA A 157 20.89 9.53 4.88
CA ALA A 157 21.57 10.72 4.39
C ALA A 157 21.61 11.86 5.42
N SER A 158 20.59 11.95 6.28
CA SER A 158 20.49 12.98 7.33
C SER A 158 21.14 12.58 8.66
N GLY A 159 21.49 11.31 8.84
CA GLY A 159 21.98 10.76 10.10
C GLY A 159 23.41 11.21 10.45
N GLY A 160 24.29 11.22 9.45
CA GLY A 160 25.71 11.54 9.60
C GLY A 160 26.47 10.56 10.50
N ASP A 161 27.81 10.66 10.49
CA ASP A 161 28.70 9.74 11.23
C ASP A 161 29.33 10.38 12.48
N GLU A 162 28.92 11.60 12.82
CA GLU A 162 29.46 12.35 13.94
C GLU A 162 29.08 11.73 15.28
N ARG A 163 30.03 11.68 16.20
CA ARG A 163 29.77 11.24 17.57
C ARG A 163 28.97 12.29 18.34
N LEU A 164 27.69 12.02 18.53
CA LEU A 164 26.77 12.91 19.27
C LEU A 164 26.85 12.72 20.79
N THR A 165 27.12 11.49 21.25
CA THR A 165 27.16 11.16 22.68
C THR A 165 28.59 11.11 23.21
N ARG A 166 28.81 11.67 24.40
CA ARG A 166 30.13 11.69 25.04
C ARG A 166 30.53 10.37 25.70
N SER A 167 29.60 9.46 26.00
CA SER A 167 29.89 8.17 26.64
C SER A 167 29.21 7.04 25.87
N THR A 168 29.96 5.99 25.52
CA THR A 168 29.45 4.82 24.80
C THR A 168 29.55 3.61 25.72
N ASP A 169 28.61 3.48 26.64
CA ASP A 169 28.48 2.31 27.51
C ASP A 169 27.23 1.51 27.09
N ALA A 170 27.26 0.18 27.20
CA ALA A 170 26.13 -0.70 26.89
C ALA A 170 25.03 -0.71 27.97
N ARG A 171 24.99 0.29 28.85
CA ARG A 171 23.97 0.40 29.90
C ARG A 171 22.65 0.87 29.27
N PRO A 172 21.48 0.36 29.71
CA PRO A 172 20.19 0.77 29.14
C PRO A 172 19.96 2.29 29.16
N TYR A 173 20.37 2.95 30.24
CA TYR A 173 20.24 4.41 30.37
C TYR A 173 21.10 5.19 29.38
N SER A 174 22.34 4.77 29.11
CA SER A 174 23.19 5.44 28.13
C SER A 174 22.69 5.25 26.69
N VAL A 175 22.10 4.09 26.39
CA VAL A 175 21.42 3.84 25.11
C VAL A 175 20.21 4.76 24.94
N LEU A 176 19.33 4.87 25.94
CA LEU A 176 18.18 5.78 25.90
C LEU A 176 18.60 7.24 25.77
N ARG A 177 19.65 7.65 26.49
CA ARG A 177 20.23 8.98 26.35
C ARG A 177 20.76 9.23 24.94
N ALA A 178 21.41 8.23 24.34
CA ALA A 178 21.89 8.33 22.96
C ALA A 178 20.77 8.51 21.94
N PHE A 179 19.63 7.82 22.10
CA PHE A 179 18.45 8.10 21.30
C PHE A 179 17.94 9.53 21.49
N GLY A 180 17.94 10.04 22.72
CA GLY A 180 17.60 11.44 23.01
C GLY A 180 18.53 12.43 22.32
N ASP A 181 19.84 12.20 22.39
CA ASP A 181 20.86 13.05 21.76
C ASP A 181 20.73 13.03 20.22
N VAL A 182 20.41 11.88 19.61
CA VAL A 182 20.08 11.77 18.17
C VAL A 182 18.81 12.55 17.84
N ALA A 183 17.76 12.44 18.66
CA ALA A 183 16.51 13.16 18.44
C ALA A 183 16.69 14.68 18.53
N THR A 184 17.55 15.17 19.41
CA THR A 184 17.80 16.62 19.52
C THR A 184 18.67 17.15 18.39
N HIS A 185 19.73 16.44 18.00
CA HIS A 185 20.73 16.93 17.04
C HIS A 185 20.42 16.54 15.58
N ARG A 186 19.69 15.45 15.35
CA ARG A 186 19.37 14.90 14.01
C ARG A 186 17.85 14.75 13.80
N ARG A 187 17.11 15.82 14.08
CA ARG A 187 15.63 15.85 13.96
C ARG A 187 15.12 15.36 12.60
N PHE A 188 15.79 15.72 11.51
CA PHE A 188 15.42 15.28 10.17
C PHE A 188 15.64 13.78 9.96
N ALA A 189 16.73 13.22 10.49
CA ALA A 189 16.97 11.78 10.42
C ALA A 189 15.91 11.00 11.19
N VAL A 190 15.55 11.46 12.40
CA VAL A 190 14.50 10.83 13.21
C VAL A 190 13.12 10.95 12.56
N ALA A 191 12.78 12.12 12.02
CA ALA A 191 11.51 12.31 11.32
C ALA A 191 11.41 11.41 10.08
N ASN A 192 12.46 11.35 9.27
CA ASN A 192 12.51 10.47 8.09
C ASN A 192 12.48 8.99 8.50
N ALA A 193 13.15 8.59 9.58
CA ALA A 193 13.11 7.22 10.07
C ALA A 193 11.70 6.82 10.53
N ALA A 194 11.00 7.70 11.26
CA ALA A 194 9.62 7.46 11.66
C ALA A 194 8.65 7.36 10.46
N LEU A 195 8.92 8.09 9.37
CA LEU A 195 8.14 8.01 8.13
C LEU A 195 8.44 6.76 7.29
N ALA A 196 9.58 6.11 7.52
CA ALA A 196 9.98 4.90 6.80
C ALA A 196 9.27 3.63 7.30
N GLY A 197 8.81 3.63 8.57
CA GLY A 197 8.17 2.50 9.23
C GLY A 197 8.76 2.24 10.61
#